data_AF-A0A2D8NJA0-F1
#
_entry.id   AF-A0A2D8NJA0-F1
#
_cell.length_a   1.000
_cell.length_b   1.000
_cell.length_c   1.000
_cell.angle_alpha   90.00
_cell.angle_beta   90.00
_cell.angle_gamma   90.00
#
_symmetry.space_group_name_H-M   'P 1'
#
loop_
_entity.id
_entity.type
_entity.pdbx_description
1 polymer ?
#
loop_
_entity_poly.entity_id
_entity_poly.type
_entity_poly.pdbx_seq_one_letter_code
_entity_poly.pdbx_strand_id
1 'polypeptide(L)'
;MIGDSVPWRDELLKSSMRLRRWSTQKGWTERTYFLAERDIMMGAYSIRRLIDSAKSSSLLPSMRIPTVRYPLVGRKPMVLDRFDPEQFYDLQKGTKTELGVGRLCNQIIHSFVFQIYLEEDATTSVVFVSDHDRGKHLHGIAFEILADLFDYVGREDIIDYSGTMLDGEQTIVNASNHDAVESGRARYVADHRVVAEWIYEEIPPFDEAVLQMVARRMAEVRKQRGDVESG
;
A
#
# COMPACT_ATOMS: atom_id res chain seq x y z
N MET A 1 0.44 -14.64 0.83
CA MET A 1 1.81 -14.79 1.33
C MET A 1 2.69 -13.73 0.67
N ILE A 2 3.32 -12.89 1.48
CA ILE A 2 4.42 -12.01 1.07
C ILE A 2 5.68 -12.59 1.70
N GLY A 3 6.74 -12.79 0.91
CA GLY A 3 7.99 -13.37 1.42
C GLY A 3 8.77 -12.39 2.30
N ASP A 4 8.92 -11.14 1.88
CA ASP A 4 9.63 -10.12 2.65
C ASP A 4 8.70 -8.92 2.90
N SER A 5 8.66 -8.43 4.14
CA SER A 5 7.86 -7.26 4.51
C SER A 5 8.58 -5.93 4.32
N VAL A 6 9.92 -5.93 4.31
CA VAL A 6 10.75 -4.72 4.30
C VAL A 6 10.50 -3.87 3.04
N PRO A 7 10.49 -4.41 1.81
CA PRO A 7 10.24 -3.59 0.62
C PRO A 7 8.86 -2.91 0.62
N TRP A 8 7.86 -3.57 1.21
CA TRP A 8 6.50 -3.03 1.32
C TRP A 8 6.44 -1.85 2.28
N ARG A 9 7.15 -1.95 3.40
CA ARG A 9 7.28 -0.89 4.40
C ARG A 9 8.06 0.30 3.86
N ASP A 10 9.18 0.05 3.16
CA ASP A 10 9.97 1.11 2.53
C ASP A 10 9.14 1.91 1.52
N GLU A 11 8.33 1.24 0.70
CA GLU A 11 7.43 1.94 -0.23
C GLU A 11 6.30 2.69 0.47
N LEU A 12 5.81 2.21 1.63
CA LEU A 12 4.87 2.96 2.46
C LEU A 12 5.51 4.25 3.00
N LEU A 13 6.75 4.19 3.50
CA LEU A 13 7.49 5.37 3.95
C LEU A 13 7.73 6.38 2.81
N LYS A 14 8.10 5.90 1.62
CA LYS A 14 8.25 6.78 0.46
C LYS A 14 6.92 7.43 0.06
N SER A 15 5.83 6.66 0.11
CA SER A 15 4.49 7.16 -0.20
C SER A 15 4.00 8.17 0.84
N SER A 16 4.28 7.96 2.13
CA SER A 16 3.92 8.91 3.19
C SER A 16 4.61 10.27 2.97
N MET A 17 5.91 10.27 2.67
CA MET A 17 6.65 11.49 2.36
C MET A 17 6.09 12.23 1.14
N ARG A 18 5.69 11.50 0.09
CA ARG A 18 5.09 12.10 -1.10
C ARG A 18 3.71 12.69 -0.82
N LEU A 19 2.87 12.00 -0.03
CA LEU A 19 1.56 12.51 0.40
C LEU A 19 1.67 13.79 1.21
N ARG A 20 2.61 13.86 2.17
CA ARG A 20 2.87 15.11 2.94
C ARG A 20 3.39 16.25 2.07
N ARG A 21 4.16 15.94 1.03
CA ARG A 21 4.59 16.98 0.07
C ARG A 21 3.39 17.48 -0.75
N TRP A 22 2.53 16.57 -1.20
CA TRP A 22 1.36 16.91 -2.00
C TRP A 22 0.27 17.60 -1.20
N SER A 23 0.18 17.37 0.11
CA SER A 23 -0.80 18.04 0.96
C SER A 23 -0.65 19.56 0.92
N THR A 24 0.57 20.09 0.82
CA THR A 24 0.86 21.53 0.78
C THR A 24 1.09 22.08 -0.64
N GLN A 25 0.94 21.23 -1.66
CA GLN A 25 1.27 21.59 -3.05
C GLN A 25 0.18 22.41 -3.71
N LYS A 26 0.52 23.62 -4.18
CA LYS A 26 -0.42 24.57 -4.81
C LYS A 26 -0.79 24.24 -6.27
N GLY A 27 0.08 23.55 -7.00
CA GLY A 27 -0.09 23.31 -8.44
C GLY A 27 -0.16 21.82 -8.75
N TRP A 28 -1.32 21.35 -9.24
CA TRP A 28 -1.51 19.95 -9.60
C TRP A 28 -1.56 19.78 -11.11
N THR A 29 -0.75 18.84 -11.60
CA THR A 29 -0.79 18.37 -12.99
C THR A 29 -1.52 17.04 -13.04
N GLU A 30 -1.98 16.61 -14.21
CA GLU A 30 -2.54 15.25 -14.40
C GLU A 30 -1.57 14.17 -13.89
N ARG A 31 -0.27 14.36 -14.10
CA ARG A 31 0.77 13.47 -13.58
C ARG A 31 0.78 13.44 -12.05
N THR A 32 0.60 14.59 -11.39
CA THR A 32 0.53 14.65 -9.92
C THR A 32 -0.69 13.89 -9.40
N TYR A 33 -1.85 14.09 -10.02
CA TYR A 33 -3.08 13.36 -9.69
C TYR A 33 -2.87 11.85 -9.79
N PHE A 34 -2.35 11.38 -10.92
CA PHE A 34 -2.05 9.97 -11.14
C PHE A 34 -1.08 9.40 -10.09
N LEU A 35 0.01 10.12 -9.78
CA LEU A 35 0.99 9.64 -8.81
C LEU A 35 0.41 9.56 -7.39
N ALA A 36 -0.42 10.52 -7.00
CA ALA A 36 -1.10 10.51 -5.71
C ALA A 36 -2.13 9.38 -5.62
N GLU A 37 -2.97 9.20 -6.64
CA GLU A 37 -3.92 8.11 -6.72
C GLU A 37 -3.22 6.74 -6.63
N ARG A 38 -2.19 6.53 -7.45
CA ARG A 38 -1.38 5.31 -7.44
C ARG A 38 -0.80 5.03 -6.06
N ASP A 39 -0.21 6.03 -5.41
CA ASP A 39 0.42 5.85 -4.09
C ASP A 39 -0.60 5.52 -3.00
N ILE A 40 -1.79 6.13 -3.02
CA ILE A 40 -2.85 5.84 -2.06
C ILE A 40 -3.38 4.42 -2.28
N MET A 41 -3.66 4.03 -3.52
CA MET A 41 -4.14 2.68 -3.84
C MET A 41 -3.11 1.61 -3.49
N MET A 42 -1.85 1.81 -3.89
CA MET A 42 -0.77 0.86 -3.61
C MET A 42 -0.45 0.80 -2.12
N GLY A 43 -0.47 1.93 -1.41
CA GLY A 43 -0.27 1.93 0.05
C GLY A 43 -1.38 1.20 0.79
N ALA A 44 -2.65 1.43 0.42
CA ALA A 44 -3.78 0.70 0.98
C ALA A 44 -3.67 -0.82 0.70
N TYR A 45 -3.28 -1.20 -0.51
CA TYR A 45 -3.03 -2.59 -0.87
C TYR A 45 -1.88 -3.20 -0.05
N SER A 46 -0.75 -2.50 0.09
CA SER A 46 0.40 -2.94 0.89
C SER A 46 0.01 -3.22 2.33
N ILE A 47 -0.72 -2.30 2.97
CA ILE A 47 -1.19 -2.48 4.36
C ILE A 47 -2.11 -3.71 4.45
N ARG A 48 -3.08 -3.84 3.53
CA ARG A 48 -3.97 -5.02 3.50
C ARG A 48 -3.18 -6.32 3.38
N ARG A 49 -2.16 -6.35 2.52
CA ARG A 49 -1.29 -7.52 2.30
C ARG A 49 -0.42 -7.86 3.50
N LEU A 50 0.11 -6.85 4.20
CA LEU A 50 0.85 -7.03 5.45
C LEU A 50 -0.06 -7.65 6.52
N ILE A 51 -1.29 -7.13 6.67
CA ILE A 51 -2.30 -7.69 7.58
C ILE A 51 -2.63 -9.15 7.24
N ASP A 52 -2.98 -9.42 5.96
CA ASP A 52 -3.36 -10.77 5.53
C ASP A 52 -2.22 -11.80 5.60
N SER A 53 -0.98 -11.33 5.67
CA SER A 53 0.20 -12.19 5.79
C SER A 53 0.74 -12.26 7.22
N ALA A 54 0.01 -11.73 8.21
CA ALA A 54 0.45 -11.63 9.61
C ALA A 54 1.81 -10.92 9.80
N LYS A 55 2.13 -9.98 8.90
CA LYS A 55 3.35 -9.14 8.94
C LYS A 55 3.01 -7.70 9.30
N SER A 56 1.99 -7.50 10.11
CA SER A 56 1.62 -6.22 10.72
C SER A 56 1.35 -6.43 12.20
N SER A 57 1.44 -5.37 13.01
CA SER A 57 1.07 -5.45 14.43
C SER A 57 -0.34 -6.02 14.61
N SER A 58 -0.55 -6.84 15.64
CA SER A 58 -1.86 -7.35 16.04
C SER A 58 -2.82 -6.23 16.50
N LEU A 59 -2.29 -5.04 16.80
CA LEU A 59 -3.07 -3.86 17.16
C LEU A 59 -3.65 -3.14 15.94
N LEU A 60 -3.01 -3.28 14.77
CA LEU A 60 -3.38 -2.54 13.56
C LEU A 60 -4.84 -2.75 13.12
N PRO A 61 -5.42 -3.96 13.16
CA PRO A 61 -6.83 -4.17 12.84
C PRO A 61 -7.81 -3.44 13.77
N SER A 62 -7.40 -3.17 15.03
CA SER A 62 -8.22 -2.47 16.02
C SER A 62 -8.13 -0.95 15.90
N MET A 63 -7.11 -0.44 15.21
CA MET A 63 -6.88 0.99 15.03
C MET A 63 -8.04 1.64 14.25
N ARG A 64 -8.46 2.81 14.73
CA ARG A 64 -9.52 3.63 14.15
C ARG A 64 -8.93 4.86 13.50
N ILE A 65 -9.24 5.06 12.24
CA ILE A 65 -8.73 6.15 11.42
C ILE A 65 -9.83 7.21 11.27
N PRO A 66 -9.58 8.47 11.69
CA PRO A 66 -10.53 9.56 11.52
C PRO A 66 -10.85 9.79 10.04
N THR A 67 -12.14 9.91 9.75
CA THR A 67 -12.68 10.16 8.41
C THR A 67 -13.91 11.05 8.49
N VAL A 68 -14.40 11.50 7.34
CA VAL A 68 -15.68 12.19 7.21
C VAL A 68 -16.61 11.31 6.37
N ARG A 69 -17.90 11.30 6.67
CA ARG A 69 -18.93 10.69 5.82
C ARG A 69 -19.87 11.75 5.27
N TYR A 70 -20.22 11.62 4.01
CA TYR A 70 -21.17 12.48 3.30
C TYR A 70 -22.38 11.62 2.89
N PRO A 71 -23.60 12.03 3.27
CA PRO A 71 -24.79 11.22 3.03
C PRO A 71 -25.13 11.15 1.54
N LEU A 72 -25.66 10.01 1.10
CA LEU A 72 -26.25 9.86 -0.23
C LEU A 72 -27.46 10.79 -0.38
N VAL A 73 -27.58 11.42 -1.54
CA VAL A 73 -28.71 12.24 -1.96
C VAL A 73 -29.35 11.61 -3.19
N GLY A 74 -30.68 11.52 -3.17
CA GLY A 74 -31.44 10.96 -4.28
C GLY A 74 -31.25 9.45 -4.42
N ARG A 75 -30.63 9.02 -5.53
CA ARG A 75 -30.51 7.59 -5.91
C ARG A 75 -29.10 7.06 -5.75
N LYS A 76 -28.97 5.74 -5.67
CA LYS A 76 -27.68 5.04 -5.79
C LYS A 76 -26.99 5.43 -7.12
N PRO A 77 -25.70 5.80 -7.12
CA PRO A 77 -24.94 6.07 -8.33
C PRO A 77 -24.83 4.83 -9.23
N MET A 78 -24.80 5.06 -10.54
CA MET A 78 -24.53 4.11 -11.62
C MET A 78 -23.14 4.38 -12.19
N VAL A 79 -22.62 3.48 -13.03
CA VAL A 79 -21.20 3.49 -13.46
C VAL A 79 -20.70 4.84 -14.00
N LEU A 80 -21.53 5.57 -14.75
CA LEU A 80 -21.14 6.86 -15.32
C LEU A 80 -21.12 8.00 -14.28
N ASP A 81 -21.86 7.85 -13.18
CA ASP A 81 -22.00 8.86 -12.13
C ASP A 81 -20.74 9.00 -11.26
N ARG A 82 -19.77 8.08 -11.38
CA ARG A 82 -18.58 8.03 -10.52
C ARG A 82 -17.64 9.24 -10.64
N PHE A 83 -17.76 9.98 -11.74
CA PHE A 83 -16.92 11.14 -12.04
C PHE A 83 -17.48 12.45 -11.45
N ASP A 84 -18.75 12.44 -11.02
CA ASP A 84 -19.46 13.61 -10.50
C ASP A 84 -20.11 13.30 -9.13
N PRO A 85 -19.34 12.91 -8.10
CA PRO A 85 -19.89 12.46 -6.83
C PRO A 85 -20.74 13.53 -6.11
N GLU A 86 -20.50 14.81 -6.36
CA GLU A 86 -21.25 15.94 -5.80
C GLU A 86 -22.74 15.93 -6.16
N GLN A 87 -23.13 15.29 -7.26
CA GLN A 87 -24.54 15.17 -7.63
C GLN A 87 -25.29 14.13 -6.79
N PHE A 88 -24.56 13.21 -6.15
CA PHE A 88 -25.12 12.06 -5.46
C PHE A 88 -24.81 12.03 -3.97
N TYR A 89 -23.89 12.87 -3.50
CA TYR A 89 -23.52 12.97 -2.09
C TYR A 89 -23.50 14.42 -1.65
N ASP A 90 -24.02 14.69 -0.46
CA ASP A 90 -24.02 16.05 0.11
C ASP A 90 -22.68 16.32 0.80
N LEU A 91 -21.72 16.87 0.05
CA LEU A 91 -20.38 17.21 0.56
C LEU A 91 -20.41 18.32 1.62
N GLN A 92 -21.51 19.08 1.71
CA GLN A 92 -21.67 20.13 2.73
C GLN A 92 -22.13 19.57 4.09
N LYS A 93 -22.71 18.37 4.12
CA LYS A 93 -23.18 17.70 5.35
C LYS A 93 -22.23 16.61 5.84
N GLY A 94 -20.93 16.92 5.82
CA GLY A 94 -19.89 16.05 6.36
C GLY A 94 -20.08 15.78 7.86
N THR A 95 -20.15 14.49 8.23
CA THR A 95 -20.14 14.06 9.64
C THR A 95 -18.82 13.38 9.97
N LYS A 96 -18.16 13.80 11.05
CA LYS A 96 -16.94 13.12 11.55
C LYS A 96 -17.27 11.68 11.95
N THR A 97 -16.43 10.74 11.56
CA THR A 97 -16.57 9.31 11.83
C THR A 97 -15.19 8.67 11.83
N GLU A 98 -15.13 7.36 12.08
CA GLU A 98 -13.90 6.60 12.01
C GLU A 98 -14.10 5.32 11.20
N LEU A 99 -13.03 4.85 10.56
CA LEU A 99 -12.97 3.54 9.92
C LEU A 99 -11.87 2.69 10.54
N GLY A 100 -12.12 1.39 10.71
CA GLY A 100 -11.03 0.45 11.00
C GLY A 100 -10.09 0.35 9.80
N VAL A 101 -8.79 0.18 10.05
CA VAL A 101 -7.75 0.14 9.00
C VAL A 101 -8.11 -0.84 7.87
N GLY A 102 -8.51 -2.06 8.20
CA GLY A 102 -8.90 -3.06 7.19
C GLY A 102 -10.08 -2.60 6.32
N ARG A 103 -11.07 -1.93 6.90
CA ARG A 103 -12.22 -1.40 6.15
C ARG A 103 -11.82 -0.20 5.30
N LEU A 104 -10.98 0.70 5.82
CA LEU A 104 -10.43 1.82 5.05
C LEU A 104 -9.69 1.31 3.81
N CYS A 105 -8.73 0.39 3.99
CA CYS A 105 -7.98 -0.19 2.87
C CYS A 105 -8.92 -0.86 1.85
N ASN A 106 -9.90 -1.63 2.33
CA ASN A 106 -10.88 -2.28 1.45
C ASN A 106 -11.71 -1.28 0.63
N GLN A 107 -12.16 -0.18 1.25
CA GLN A 107 -12.91 0.85 0.54
C GLN A 107 -12.07 1.55 -0.53
N ILE A 108 -10.79 1.80 -0.26
CA ILE A 108 -9.86 2.43 -1.21
C ILE A 108 -9.56 1.48 -2.39
N ILE A 109 -9.17 0.24 -2.11
CA ILE A 109 -8.77 -0.74 -3.14
C ILE A 109 -9.94 -1.08 -4.07
N HIS A 110 -11.16 -1.14 -3.54
CA HIS A 110 -12.37 -1.46 -4.29
C HIS A 110 -13.22 -0.22 -4.60
N SER A 111 -12.57 0.95 -4.67
CA SER A 111 -13.24 2.22 -4.87
C SER A 111 -14.00 2.25 -6.19
N PHE A 112 -15.25 2.70 -6.11
CA PHE A 112 -16.12 3.04 -7.22
C PHE A 112 -16.00 4.52 -7.55
N VAL A 113 -16.10 5.38 -6.52
CA VAL A 113 -15.63 6.77 -6.56
C VAL A 113 -14.27 6.80 -5.90
N PHE A 114 -13.31 7.48 -6.53
CA PHE A 114 -12.03 7.87 -5.95
C PHE A 114 -11.64 9.21 -6.56
N GLN A 115 -11.65 10.28 -5.77
CA GLN A 115 -11.38 11.63 -6.28
C GLN A 115 -10.62 12.46 -5.26
N ILE A 116 -9.58 13.15 -5.74
CA ILE A 116 -8.74 14.02 -4.91
C ILE A 116 -9.34 15.42 -4.95
N TYR A 117 -9.53 16.01 -3.78
CA TYR A 117 -10.01 17.37 -3.58
C TYR A 117 -8.88 18.24 -3.04
N LEU A 118 -8.76 19.43 -3.62
CA LEU A 118 -7.85 20.48 -3.17
C LEU A 118 -8.70 21.54 -2.50
N GLU A 119 -8.66 21.59 -1.17
CA GLU A 119 -9.43 22.56 -0.40
C GLU A 119 -8.79 23.95 -0.48
N GLU A 120 -9.60 25.00 -0.28
CA GLU A 120 -9.14 26.40 -0.35
C GLU A 120 -8.07 26.75 0.70
N ASP A 121 -8.08 26.07 1.84
CA ASP A 121 -7.09 26.21 2.91
C ASP A 121 -5.77 25.47 2.63
N ALA A 122 -5.61 24.95 1.42
CA ALA A 122 -4.52 24.09 0.99
C ALA A 122 -4.46 22.74 1.72
N THR A 123 -5.56 22.25 2.27
CA THR A 123 -5.68 20.85 2.69
C THR A 123 -6.00 19.98 1.48
N THR A 124 -5.21 18.95 1.23
CA THR A 124 -5.54 17.95 0.20
C THR A 124 -6.25 16.76 0.84
N SER A 125 -7.39 16.37 0.27
CA SER A 125 -8.16 15.21 0.73
C SER A 125 -8.48 14.27 -0.43
N VAL A 126 -8.87 13.05 -0.10
CA VAL A 126 -9.45 12.10 -1.05
C VAL A 126 -10.83 11.68 -0.56
N VAL A 127 -11.79 11.69 -1.49
CA VAL A 127 -13.09 11.08 -1.27
C VAL A 127 -13.18 9.75 -1.99
N PHE A 128 -13.79 8.77 -1.34
CA PHE A 128 -13.88 7.43 -1.87
C PHE A 128 -15.10 6.68 -1.32
N VAL A 129 -15.60 5.73 -2.11
CA VAL A 129 -16.56 4.71 -1.66
C VAL A 129 -16.43 3.50 -2.54
N SER A 130 -16.50 2.30 -1.97
CA SER A 130 -16.48 1.07 -2.75
C SER A 130 -17.77 0.85 -3.54
N ASP A 131 -17.71 0.01 -4.57
CA ASP A 131 -18.87 -0.34 -5.37
C ASP A 131 -20.03 -0.93 -4.53
N HIS A 132 -19.67 -1.76 -3.55
CA HIS A 132 -20.62 -2.37 -2.62
C HIS A 132 -21.31 -1.32 -1.74
N ASP A 133 -20.58 -0.31 -1.28
CA ASP A 133 -21.07 0.71 -0.34
C ASP A 133 -21.58 1.99 -1.03
N ARG A 134 -21.50 2.11 -2.37
CA ARG A 134 -21.91 3.31 -3.12
C ARG A 134 -23.39 3.71 -2.95
N GLY A 135 -24.21 2.87 -2.32
CA GLY A 135 -25.59 3.21 -1.95
C GLY A 135 -25.77 3.76 -0.54
N LYS A 136 -24.68 4.06 0.18
CA LYS A 136 -24.71 4.42 1.61
C LYS A 136 -24.22 5.85 1.83
N HIS A 137 -22.90 6.03 1.88
CA HIS A 137 -22.25 7.31 2.16
C HIS A 137 -20.89 7.34 1.46
N LEU A 138 -20.48 8.53 1.02
CA LEU A 138 -19.14 8.79 0.53
C LEU A 138 -18.22 9.06 1.73
N HIS A 139 -17.01 8.52 1.71
CA HIS A 139 -16.01 8.83 2.73
C HIS A 139 -15.06 9.91 2.25
N GLY A 140 -14.56 10.74 3.15
CA GLY A 140 -13.45 11.66 2.94
C GLY A 140 -12.33 11.42 3.97
N ILE A 141 -11.08 11.55 3.54
CA ILE A 141 -9.90 11.48 4.41
C ILE A 141 -8.83 12.46 3.93
N ALA A 142 -8.17 13.14 4.86
CA ALA A 142 -7.07 14.04 4.54
C ALA A 142 -5.80 13.26 4.19
N PHE A 143 -4.97 13.81 3.30
CA PHE A 143 -3.69 13.22 2.92
C PHE A 143 -2.75 13.03 4.11
N GLU A 144 -2.75 13.97 5.07
CA GLU A 144 -1.93 13.86 6.29
C GLU A 144 -2.29 12.62 7.11
N ILE A 145 -3.58 12.30 7.24
CA ILE A 145 -4.03 11.11 7.99
C ILE A 145 -3.58 9.83 7.28
N LEU A 146 -3.67 9.78 5.95
CA LEU A 146 -3.14 8.65 5.17
C LEU A 146 -1.62 8.55 5.29
N ALA A 147 -0.92 9.68 5.25
CA ALA A 147 0.53 9.73 5.41
C ALA A 147 0.95 9.24 6.81
N ASP A 148 0.23 9.64 7.86
CA ASP A 148 0.45 9.16 9.23
C ASP A 148 0.27 7.65 9.33
N LEU A 149 -0.79 7.10 8.74
CA LEU A 149 -1.01 5.65 8.69
C LEU A 149 0.10 4.92 7.93
N PHE A 150 0.52 5.44 6.78
CA PHE A 150 1.57 4.83 5.97
C PHE A 150 2.93 4.89 6.68
N ASP A 151 3.24 6.02 7.34
CA ASP A 151 4.45 6.16 8.15
C ASP A 151 4.43 5.22 9.36
N TYR A 152 3.30 5.14 10.07
CA TYR A 152 3.12 4.22 11.19
C TYR A 152 3.42 2.77 10.80
N VAL A 153 2.73 2.25 9.77
CA VAL A 153 2.94 0.86 9.31
C VAL A 153 4.33 0.68 8.70
N GLY A 154 4.87 1.70 8.03
CA GLY A 154 6.21 1.67 7.45
C GLY A 154 7.32 1.58 8.49
N ARG A 155 7.12 2.14 9.68
CA ARG A 155 8.12 2.12 10.78
C ARG A 155 7.95 0.96 11.76
N GLU A 156 6.87 0.20 11.68
CA GLU A 156 6.66 -0.96 12.55
C GLU A 156 7.80 -1.97 12.36
N ASP A 157 8.51 -2.25 13.46
CA ASP A 157 9.37 -3.42 13.60
C ASP A 157 8.60 -4.50 14.35
N ILE A 158 8.48 -5.69 13.77
CA ILE A 158 7.62 -6.75 14.30
C ILE A 158 8.47 -7.85 14.85
N ILE A 159 8.24 -8.13 16.12
CA ILE A 159 8.86 -9.20 16.86
C ILE A 159 7.73 -10.14 17.28
N ASP A 160 7.86 -11.41 16.91
CA ASP A 160 7.02 -12.50 17.36
C ASP A 160 7.68 -13.18 18.57
N TYR A 161 6.85 -13.56 19.53
CA TYR A 161 7.25 -14.17 20.80
C TYR A 161 6.48 -15.47 20.95
N SER A 162 7.20 -16.58 21.09
CA SER A 162 6.61 -17.87 21.42
C SER A 162 7.35 -18.51 22.59
N GLY A 163 6.63 -19.28 23.41
CA GLY A 163 7.23 -20.00 24.52
C GLY A 163 6.25 -21.00 25.14
N THR A 164 6.79 -22.09 25.66
CA THR A 164 5.99 -23.16 26.29
C THR A 164 6.17 -23.09 27.80
N MET A 165 5.07 -23.05 28.57
CA MET A 165 5.13 -22.96 30.04
C MET A 165 5.73 -24.19 30.71
N LEU A 166 5.88 -25.31 29.99
CA LEU A 166 6.35 -26.59 30.51
C LEU A 166 7.88 -26.73 30.50
N ASP A 167 8.53 -26.11 29.51
CA ASP A 167 9.92 -26.35 29.12
C ASP A 167 10.82 -25.16 29.49
N GLY A 168 10.21 -23.98 29.71
CA GLY A 168 10.92 -22.72 29.98
C GLY A 168 11.61 -22.10 28.76
N GLU A 169 11.50 -22.74 27.59
CA GLU A 169 12.10 -22.24 26.35
C GLU A 169 11.27 -21.07 25.80
N GLN A 170 11.95 -19.93 25.60
CA GLN A 170 11.39 -18.72 25.01
C GLN A 170 12.09 -18.46 23.69
N THR A 171 11.32 -18.24 22.63
CA THR A 171 11.84 -17.89 21.32
C THR A 171 11.30 -16.51 20.92
N ILE A 172 12.22 -15.59 20.69
CA ILE A 172 11.93 -14.25 20.16
C ILE A 172 12.44 -14.21 18.72
N VAL A 173 11.53 -14.05 17.76
CA VAL A 173 11.84 -14.00 16.33
C VAL A 173 11.38 -12.67 15.77
N ASN A 174 12.25 -11.94 15.06
CA ASN A 174 11.77 -10.78 14.30
C ASN A 174 10.95 -11.27 13.10
N ALA A 175 9.62 -11.18 13.18
CA ALA A 175 8.71 -11.63 12.14
C ALA A 175 8.74 -10.76 10.88
N SER A 176 9.23 -9.52 10.98
CA SER A 176 9.47 -8.69 9.79
C SER A 176 10.59 -9.26 8.92
N ASN A 177 11.60 -9.92 9.53
CA ASN A 177 12.81 -10.46 8.88
C ASN A 177 12.91 -12.00 8.92
N HIS A 178 11.97 -12.71 9.57
CA HIS A 178 12.07 -14.15 9.80
C HIS A 178 12.19 -14.96 8.50
N ASP A 179 11.39 -14.65 7.48
CA ASP A 179 11.48 -15.30 6.17
C ASP A 179 12.83 -15.04 5.47
N ALA A 180 13.46 -13.88 5.69
CA ALA A 180 14.80 -13.60 5.16
C ALA A 180 15.86 -14.45 5.89
N VAL A 181 15.66 -14.74 7.18
CA VAL A 181 16.50 -15.66 7.95
C VAL A 181 16.25 -17.12 7.56
N GLU A 182 14.99 -17.56 7.46
CA GLU A 182 14.64 -18.92 6.99
C GLU A 182 15.15 -19.19 5.57
N SER A 183 15.10 -18.18 4.68
CA SER A 183 15.62 -18.30 3.32
C SER A 183 17.15 -18.18 3.21
N GLY A 184 17.86 -18.02 4.34
CA GLY A 184 19.32 -17.91 4.39
C GLY A 184 19.90 -16.58 3.89
N ARG A 185 19.05 -15.60 3.55
CA ARG A 185 19.47 -14.27 3.06
C ARG A 185 19.88 -13.32 4.17
N ALA A 186 19.53 -13.64 5.41
CA ALA A 186 19.91 -12.89 6.60
C ALA A 186 20.21 -13.86 7.74
N ARG A 187 20.87 -13.35 8.79
CA ARG A 187 21.04 -14.06 10.06
C ARG A 187 20.66 -13.17 11.22
N TYR A 188 20.16 -13.78 12.29
CA TYR A 188 19.97 -13.09 13.56
C TYR A 188 21.34 -12.70 14.16
N VAL A 189 21.56 -11.41 14.44
CA VAL A 189 22.77 -10.95 15.13
C VAL A 189 22.46 -10.73 16.62
N ALA A 190 23.00 -11.61 17.45
CA ALA A 190 22.97 -11.60 18.91
C ALA A 190 21.58 -11.72 19.59
N ASP A 191 21.63 -12.33 20.76
CA ASP A 191 20.52 -13.12 21.33
C ASP A 191 19.31 -12.29 21.78
N HIS A 192 19.38 -10.96 21.93
CA HIS A 192 18.26 -10.18 22.51
C HIS A 192 17.95 -8.84 21.82
N ARG A 193 18.54 -8.54 20.67
CA ARG A 193 18.22 -7.33 19.87
C ARG A 193 18.41 -7.64 18.40
N VAL A 194 17.31 -7.97 17.73
CA VAL A 194 17.35 -8.45 16.35
C VAL A 194 17.67 -7.31 15.38
N VAL A 195 18.95 -7.15 15.08
CA VAL A 195 19.41 -6.48 13.85
C VAL A 195 19.70 -7.61 12.86
N ALA A 196 18.99 -7.66 11.74
CA ALA A 196 19.30 -8.60 10.67
C ALA A 196 20.56 -8.13 9.94
N GLU A 197 21.58 -8.97 9.88
CA GLU A 197 22.72 -8.76 8.99
C GLU A 197 22.42 -9.47 7.67
N TRP A 198 22.26 -8.68 6.62
CA TRP A 198 22.03 -9.18 5.27
C TRP A 198 23.30 -9.84 4.76
N ILE A 199 23.18 -11.10 4.37
CA ILE A 199 24.26 -11.83 3.72
C ILE A 199 24.19 -11.47 2.24
N TYR A 200 25.02 -10.53 1.82
CA TYR A 200 25.24 -10.28 0.40
C TYR A 200 26.06 -11.45 -0.15
N GLU A 201 25.39 -12.45 -0.71
CA GLU A 201 26.05 -13.30 -1.70
C GLU A 201 26.31 -12.44 -2.94
N GLU A 202 27.55 -12.41 -3.42
CA GLU A 202 27.82 -11.99 -4.79
C GLU A 202 26.88 -12.82 -5.67
N ILE A 203 25.90 -12.17 -6.31
CA ILE A 203 25.10 -12.82 -7.33
C ILE A 203 26.12 -13.38 -8.32
N PRO A 204 26.26 -14.72 -8.45
CA PRO A 204 27.20 -15.24 -9.40
C PRO A 204 26.82 -14.63 -10.75
N PRO A 205 27.81 -14.07 -11.50
CA PRO A 205 27.52 -13.43 -12.77
C PRO A 205 26.60 -14.35 -13.54
N PHE A 206 25.46 -13.81 -13.98
CA PHE A 206 24.41 -14.55 -14.66
C PHE A 206 25.09 -15.52 -15.61
N ASP A 207 24.87 -16.83 -15.41
CA ASP A 207 25.59 -17.88 -16.14
C ASP A 207 25.67 -17.47 -17.61
N GLU A 208 26.89 -17.34 -18.13
CA GLU A 208 27.15 -16.76 -19.44
C GLU A 208 26.37 -17.55 -20.53
N ALA A 209 26.09 -18.83 -20.28
CA ALA A 209 25.21 -19.65 -21.11
C ALA A 209 23.75 -19.13 -21.13
N VAL A 210 23.22 -18.68 -19.98
CA VAL A 210 21.87 -18.09 -19.87
C VAL A 210 21.81 -16.73 -20.56
N LEU A 211 22.84 -15.88 -20.40
CA LEU A 211 22.91 -14.60 -21.11
C LEU A 211 22.99 -14.78 -22.62
N GLN A 212 23.82 -15.74 -23.08
CA GLN A 212 23.91 -16.08 -24.51
C GLN A 212 22.62 -16.69 -25.05
N MET A 213 21.93 -17.52 -24.26
CA MET A 213 20.63 -18.07 -24.62
C MET A 213 19.58 -16.97 -24.76
N VAL A 214 19.49 -16.04 -23.80
CA VAL A 214 18.56 -14.91 -23.85
C VAL A 214 18.89 -13.98 -25.02
N ALA A 215 20.18 -13.71 -25.27
CA ALA A 215 20.62 -12.90 -26.42
C ALA A 215 20.25 -13.55 -27.76
N ARG A 216 20.46 -14.87 -27.92
CA ARG A 216 20.02 -15.62 -29.11
C ARG A 216 18.51 -15.53 -29.31
N ARG A 217 17.73 -15.75 -28.26
CA ARG A 217 16.27 -15.74 -28.30
C ARG A 217 15.72 -14.35 -28.66
N MET A 218 16.35 -13.29 -28.14
CA MET A 218 16.01 -11.90 -28.48
C MET A 218 16.38 -11.54 -29.92
N ALA A 219 17.47 -12.09 -30.46
CA ALA A 219 17.85 -11.91 -31.87
C ALA A 219 16.89 -12.64 -32.82
N GLU A 220 16.46 -13.85 -32.48
CA GLU A 220 15.45 -14.61 -33.23
C GLU A 220 14.09 -13.90 -33.26
N VAL A 221 13.64 -13.37 -32.13
CA VAL A 221 12.40 -12.58 -32.04
C VAL A 221 12.49 -11.29 -32.87
N ARG A 222 13.64 -10.62 -32.89
CA ARG A 222 13.86 -9.43 -33.75
C ARG A 222 13.85 -9.79 -35.23
N LYS A 223 14.40 -10.94 -35.61
CA LYS A 223 14.40 -11.43 -37.00
C LYS A 223 12.97 -11.78 -37.46
N GLN A 224 12.20 -12.45 -36.60
CA GLN A 224 10.78 -12.76 -36.85
C GLN A 224 9.90 -11.51 -36.94
N ARG A 225 10.25 -10.41 -36.24
CA ARG A 225 9.56 -9.12 -36.40
C ARG A 225 9.98 -8.34 -37.64
N GLY A 226 11.23 -8.47 -38.08
CA GLY A 226 11.74 -7.82 -39.29
C GLY A 226 11.19 -8.41 -40.60
N ASP A 227 10.83 -9.70 -40.60
CA ASP A 227 10.24 -10.37 -41.78
C ASP A 227 8.75 -10.04 -41.99
N VAL A 228 8.10 -9.30 -41.07
CA VAL A 228 6.68 -8.89 -41.20
C VAL A 228 6.53 -7.50 -41.84
N GLU A 229 7.60 -6.71 -41.96
CA GLU A 229 7.57 -5.38 -42.61
C GLU A 229 8.09 -5.37 -44.06
N SER A 230 8.37 -6.55 -44.64
CA SER A 230 8.85 -6.69 -46.03
C SER A 230 8.05 -7.71 -46.86
N GLY A 231 6.71 -7.69 -46.74
CA GLY A 231 5.79 -8.51 -47.52
C GLY A 231 4.52 -7.77 -47.88
#